data_AF-A0A1X7TJB4-F1
#
_entry.id   AF-A0A1X7TJB4-F1
#
_cell.length_a   1.000
_cell.length_b   1.000
_cell.length_c   1.000
_cell.angle_alpha   90.00
_cell.angle_beta   90.00
_cell.angle_gamma   90.00
#
_symmetry.space_group_name_H-M   'P 1'
#
loop_
_entity.id
_entity.type
_entity.pdbx_description
1 polymer ?
#
loop_
_entity_poly.entity_id
_entity_poly.type
_entity_poly.pdbx_seq_one_letter_code
_entity_poly.pdbx_strand_id
1 'polypeptide(L)'
;MATGSESSPEYAALKKMFGALVNNVADNAPVIPPLNDDLFSSNLIPKAVFIAVQNPGPRATPYDRCNDMLTPVLAKVESNPACFYSLIESLEYVELSDIVVKLKDKLQTLMMQQGRGGAVERLVWIARIGSGVRIRSGLPSKTMLQFLIFFFFFYVFFLQFFSSWLFLGQEIAPSRTS
;
A
#
# COMPACT_ATOMS: atom_id res chain seq x y z
N MET A 1 -30.75 7.71 12.00
CA MET A 1 -29.96 6.44 11.98
C MET A 1 -28.57 6.77 11.47
N ALA A 2 -27.59 6.86 12.37
CA ALA A 2 -26.20 7.11 12.00
C ALA A 2 -25.52 5.75 11.79
N THR A 3 -25.30 5.34 10.54
CA THR A 3 -24.42 4.21 10.24
C THR A 3 -22.98 4.72 10.25
N GLY A 4 -22.40 4.76 11.44
CA GLY A 4 -20.97 4.96 11.61
C GLY A 4 -20.21 3.72 11.14
N SER A 5 -19.61 3.77 9.96
CA SER A 5 -18.39 3.01 9.63
C SER A 5 -17.66 3.66 8.44
N GLU A 6 -17.23 4.91 8.60
CA GLU A 6 -16.01 5.39 7.92
C GLU A 6 -14.77 4.77 8.60
N SER A 7 -14.76 3.44 8.76
CA SER A 7 -13.94 2.71 9.76
C SER A 7 -12.45 2.67 9.46
N SER A 8 -12.01 3.01 8.25
CA SER A 8 -10.59 3.18 7.92
C SER A 8 -10.43 3.93 6.60
N PRO A 9 -9.42 4.80 6.44
CA PRO A 9 -9.16 5.49 5.18
C PRO A 9 -8.90 4.50 4.02
N GLU A 10 -8.40 3.30 4.31
CA GLU A 10 -8.22 2.17 3.39
C GLU A 10 -9.56 1.69 2.80
N TYR A 11 -10.56 1.45 3.65
CA TYR A 11 -11.89 1.04 3.20
C TYR A 11 -12.57 2.14 2.39
N ALA A 12 -12.46 3.40 2.82
CA ALA A 12 -13.04 4.53 2.10
C ALA A 12 -12.39 4.73 0.71
N ALA A 13 -11.07 4.57 0.60
CA ALA A 13 -10.35 4.61 -0.66
C ALA A 13 -10.79 3.46 -1.59
N LEU A 14 -10.82 2.23 -1.07
CA LEU A 14 -11.22 1.04 -1.80
C LEU A 14 -12.66 1.17 -2.32
N LYS A 15 -13.59 1.56 -1.45
CA LYS A 15 -15.01 1.75 -1.80
C LYS A 15 -15.21 2.78 -2.90
N LYS A 16 -14.48 3.92 -2.84
CA LYS A 16 -14.53 4.95 -3.89
C LYS A 16 -13.96 4.48 -5.23
N MET A 17 -12.97 3.59 -5.22
CA MET A 17 -12.32 3.08 -6.44
C MET A 17 -12.87 1.73 -6.90
N PHE A 18 -13.77 1.12 -6.14
CA PHE A 18 -14.28 -0.23 -6.38
C PHE A 18 -14.86 -0.40 -7.78
N GLY A 19 -15.71 0.53 -8.23
CA GLY A 19 -16.30 0.46 -9.57
C GLY A 19 -15.25 0.56 -10.69
N ALA A 20 -14.23 1.43 -10.52
CA ALA A 20 -13.14 1.54 -11.49
C ALA A 20 -12.26 0.29 -11.50
N LEU A 21 -12.08 -0.34 -10.33
CA LEU A 21 -11.36 -1.60 -10.17
C LEU A 21 -12.07 -2.74 -10.91
N VAL A 22 -13.37 -2.93 -10.65
CA VAL A 22 -14.17 -3.96 -11.32
C VAL A 22 -14.13 -3.78 -12.84
N ASN A 23 -14.31 -2.54 -13.33
CA ASN A 23 -14.26 -2.25 -14.77
C ASN A 23 -12.90 -2.61 -15.38
N ASN A 24 -11.78 -2.19 -14.77
CA ASN A 24 -10.46 -2.50 -15.31
C ASN A 24 -10.15 -3.99 -15.31
N VAL A 25 -10.50 -4.72 -14.25
CA VAL A 25 -10.29 -6.17 -14.20
C VAL A 25 -11.18 -6.86 -15.24
N ALA A 26 -12.41 -6.38 -15.44
CA ALA A 26 -13.33 -6.91 -16.46
C ALA A 26 -12.85 -6.63 -17.90
N ASP A 27 -12.31 -5.45 -18.16
CA ASP A 27 -11.69 -5.06 -19.43
C ASP A 27 -10.44 -5.91 -19.72
N ASN A 28 -9.76 -6.37 -18.67
CA ASN A 28 -8.61 -7.26 -18.73
C ASN A 28 -8.97 -8.71 -18.38
N ALA A 29 -10.01 -9.28 -19.01
CA ALA A 29 -10.46 -10.65 -18.78
C ALA A 29 -9.38 -11.76 -18.55
N PRO A 30 -8.23 -11.81 -19.27
CA PRO A 30 -7.18 -12.81 -19.01
C PRO A 30 -6.52 -12.69 -17.63
N VAL A 31 -6.68 -11.57 -16.93
CA VAL A 31 -6.09 -11.33 -15.61
C VAL A 31 -6.97 -11.84 -14.46
N ILE A 32 -8.22 -12.20 -14.75
CA ILE A 32 -9.17 -12.70 -13.75
C ILE A 32 -8.70 -14.02 -13.11
N PRO A 33 -8.26 -15.05 -13.86
CA PRO A 33 -7.77 -16.30 -13.26
C PRO A 33 -6.56 -16.14 -12.33
N PRO A 34 -5.44 -15.49 -12.72
CA PRO A 34 -4.29 -15.34 -11.84
C PRO A 34 -4.61 -14.47 -10.62
N LEU A 35 -5.47 -13.46 -10.77
CA LEU A 35 -5.94 -12.64 -9.64
C LEU A 35 -6.79 -13.48 -8.65
N ASN A 36 -7.65 -14.35 -9.16
CA ASN A 36 -8.49 -15.22 -8.33
C ASN A 36 -7.64 -16.23 -7.53
N ASP A 37 -6.61 -16.82 -8.17
CA ASP A 37 -5.67 -17.73 -7.51
C ASP A 37 -4.87 -17.02 -6.39
N ASP A 38 -4.41 -15.79 -6.65
CA ASP A 38 -3.64 -15.02 -5.67
C ASP A 38 -4.51 -14.52 -4.50
N LEU A 39 -5.72 -14.02 -4.78
CA LEU A 39 -6.68 -13.62 -3.75
C LEU A 39 -7.09 -14.81 -2.85
N PHE A 40 -7.20 -16.01 -3.43
CA PHE A 40 -7.46 -17.22 -2.68
C PHE A 40 -6.27 -17.60 -1.79
N SER A 41 -5.06 -17.55 -2.35
CA SER A 41 -3.80 -17.81 -1.62
C SER A 41 -3.60 -16.84 -0.44
N SER A 42 -3.98 -15.58 -0.64
CA SER A 42 -3.97 -14.53 0.38
C SER A 42 -5.13 -14.63 1.38
N ASN A 43 -5.99 -15.65 1.29
CA ASN A 43 -7.18 -15.84 2.13
C ASN A 43 -8.14 -14.63 2.14
N LEU A 44 -8.15 -13.86 1.06
CA LEU A 44 -9.00 -12.67 0.90
C LEU A 44 -10.40 -13.05 0.39
N ILE A 45 -10.50 -14.14 -0.36
CA ILE A 45 -11.77 -14.68 -0.87
C ILE A 45 -12.07 -16.06 -0.28
N PRO A 46 -13.35 -16.37 0.00
CA PRO A 46 -13.74 -17.72 0.40
C PRO A 46 -13.75 -18.68 -0.80
N LYS A 47 -13.54 -19.98 -0.53
CA LYS A 47 -13.51 -21.05 -1.54
C LYS A 47 -14.74 -21.09 -2.44
N ALA A 48 -15.91 -20.72 -1.92
CA ALA A 48 -17.15 -20.66 -2.70
C ALA A 48 -17.07 -19.64 -3.85
N VAL A 49 -16.44 -18.49 -3.60
CA VAL A 49 -16.26 -17.42 -4.60
C VAL A 49 -15.19 -17.82 -5.60
N PHE A 50 -14.09 -18.43 -5.13
CA PHE A 50 -13.05 -18.97 -6.00
C PHE A 50 -13.62 -19.93 -7.06
N ILE A 51 -14.48 -20.88 -6.65
CA ILE A 51 -15.12 -21.84 -7.55
C ILE A 51 -16.10 -21.14 -8.50
N ALA A 52 -16.86 -20.14 -8.03
CA ALA A 52 -17.82 -19.40 -8.85
C ALA A 52 -17.15 -18.58 -9.96
N VAL A 53 -15.98 -18.00 -9.68
CA VAL A 53 -15.19 -17.24 -10.67
C VAL A 53 -14.50 -18.17 -11.66
N GLN A 54 -14.04 -19.34 -11.20
CA GLN A 54 -13.36 -20.33 -12.03
C GLN A 54 -14.34 -21.12 -12.93
N ASN A 55 -15.55 -21.40 -12.45
CA ASN A 55 -16.62 -22.06 -13.19
C ASN A 55 -17.83 -21.12 -13.34
N PRO A 56 -17.69 -20.06 -14.14
CA PRO A 56 -18.74 -19.08 -14.33
C PRO A 56 -19.92 -19.72 -15.09
N GLY A 57 -21.13 -19.40 -14.65
CA GLY A 57 -22.34 -19.83 -15.35
C GLY A 57 -22.36 -19.33 -16.81
N PRO A 58 -23.16 -19.95 -17.69
CA PRO A 58 -23.17 -19.68 -19.14
C PRO A 58 -23.57 -18.25 -19.53
N ARG A 59 -24.03 -17.44 -18.58
CA ARG A 59 -24.47 -16.05 -18.77
C ARG A 59 -23.65 -15.02 -17.98
N ALA A 60 -22.62 -15.45 -17.26
CA ALA A 60 -21.84 -14.57 -16.40
C ALA A 60 -20.84 -13.76 -17.23
N THR A 61 -21.00 -12.44 -17.22
CA THR A 61 -20.08 -11.52 -17.87
C THR A 61 -18.76 -11.42 -17.09
N PRO A 62 -17.64 -10.99 -17.70
CA PRO A 62 -16.39 -10.73 -16.98
C PRO A 62 -16.59 -9.75 -15.82
N TYR A 63 -17.47 -8.75 -16.02
CA TYR A 63 -17.85 -7.78 -15.01
C TYR A 63 -18.51 -8.45 -13.79
N ASP A 64 -19.50 -9.32 -14.00
CA ASP A 64 -20.19 -10.02 -12.91
C ASP A 64 -19.21 -10.86 -12.10
N ARG A 65 -18.30 -11.58 -12.79
CA ARG A 65 -17.27 -12.40 -12.14
C ARG A 65 -16.33 -11.56 -11.28
N CYS A 66 -15.86 -10.42 -11.81
CA CYS A 66 -15.00 -9.49 -11.08
C CYS A 66 -15.72 -8.89 -9.87
N ASN A 67 -16.97 -8.50 -10.04
CA ASN A 67 -17.78 -7.93 -8.97
C ASN A 67 -18.01 -8.95 -7.84
N ASP A 68 -18.35 -10.19 -8.18
CA ASP A 68 -18.54 -11.28 -7.23
C ASP A 68 -17.24 -11.66 -6.52
N MET A 69 -16.09 -11.56 -7.22
CA MET A 69 -14.76 -11.78 -6.65
C MET A 69 -14.34 -10.69 -5.67
N LEU A 70 -14.58 -9.41 -6.01
CA LEU A 70 -14.10 -8.26 -5.23
C LEU A 70 -15.04 -7.85 -4.09
N THR A 71 -16.33 -8.18 -4.17
CA THR A 71 -17.31 -7.93 -3.10
C THR A 71 -16.89 -8.51 -1.73
N PRO A 72 -16.52 -9.80 -1.60
CA PRO A 72 -16.04 -10.34 -0.34
C PRO A 72 -14.71 -9.73 0.13
N VAL A 73 -13.85 -9.31 -0.81
CA VAL A 73 -12.60 -8.60 -0.49
C VAL A 73 -12.91 -7.25 0.16
N LEU A 74 -13.89 -6.50 -0.37
CA LEU A 74 -14.34 -5.24 0.21
C LEU A 74 -14.85 -5.43 1.64
N ALA A 75 -15.68 -6.46 1.87
CA ALA A 75 -16.17 -6.82 3.20
C ALA A 75 -15.02 -7.22 4.16
N LYS A 76 -14.00 -7.92 3.65
CA LYS A 76 -12.82 -8.29 4.43
C LYS A 76 -11.99 -7.08 4.83
N VAL A 77 -11.81 -6.12 3.92
CA VAL A 77 -11.10 -4.86 4.18
C VAL A 77 -11.86 -3.99 5.17
N GLU A 78 -13.19 -3.99 5.14
CA GLU A 78 -14.03 -3.31 6.14
C GLU A 78 -13.79 -3.87 7.55
N SER A 79 -13.70 -5.20 7.68
CA SER A 79 -13.44 -5.87 8.95
C SER A 79 -11.97 -5.84 9.37
N ASN A 80 -11.04 -5.79 8.42
CA ASN A 80 -9.60 -5.80 8.66
C ASN A 80 -8.85 -4.94 7.63
N PRO A 81 -8.48 -3.69 7.96
CA PRO A 81 -7.79 -2.81 7.01
C PRO A 81 -6.39 -3.32 6.64
N ALA A 82 -5.81 -4.28 7.37
CA ALA A 82 -4.52 -4.87 6.98
C ALA A 82 -4.61 -5.70 5.69
N CYS A 83 -5.79 -6.24 5.37
CA CYS A 83 -6.04 -6.98 4.14
C CYS A 83 -5.92 -6.10 2.89
N PHE A 84 -6.01 -4.78 3.03
CA PHE A 84 -5.87 -3.83 1.93
C PHE A 84 -4.48 -3.89 1.28
N TYR A 85 -3.41 -4.11 2.06
CA TYR A 85 -2.06 -4.21 1.51
C TYR A 85 -1.86 -5.50 0.71
N SER A 86 -2.42 -6.61 1.19
CA SER A 86 -2.43 -7.87 0.42
C SER A 86 -3.20 -7.72 -0.89
N LEU A 87 -4.32 -7.00 -0.89
CA LEU A 87 -5.03 -6.67 -2.12
C LEU A 87 -4.17 -5.84 -3.09
N ILE A 88 -3.43 -4.85 -2.59
CA ILE A 88 -2.50 -4.05 -3.42
C ILE A 88 -1.45 -4.95 -4.05
N GLU A 89 -0.85 -5.86 -3.27
CA GLU A 89 0.17 -6.80 -3.74
C GLU A 89 -0.39 -7.72 -4.83
N SER A 90 -1.61 -8.26 -4.63
CA SER A 90 -2.32 -9.05 -5.65
C SER A 90 -2.56 -8.28 -6.94
N LEU A 91 -2.96 -7.00 -6.85
CA LEU A 91 -3.19 -6.16 -8.04
C LEU A 91 -1.89 -5.78 -8.76
N GLU A 92 -0.79 -5.62 -8.01
CA GLU A 92 0.53 -5.33 -8.54
C GLU A 92 1.14 -6.55 -9.24
N TYR A 93 0.94 -7.75 -8.68
CA TYR A 93 1.30 -9.03 -9.31
C TYR A 93 0.61 -9.24 -10.66
N VAL A 94 -0.63 -8.74 -10.79
CA VAL A 94 -1.46 -8.87 -11.98
C VAL A 94 -1.24 -7.70 -12.96
N GLU A 95 -0.18 -6.92 -12.76
CA GLU A 95 0.24 -5.79 -13.60
C GLU A 95 -0.78 -4.63 -13.72
N LEU A 96 -1.78 -4.56 -12.83
CA LEU A 96 -2.77 -3.47 -12.77
C LEU A 96 -2.20 -2.23 -12.05
N SER A 97 -0.95 -1.90 -12.36
CA SER A 97 -0.16 -0.85 -11.70
C SER A 97 -0.84 0.54 -11.74
N ASP A 98 -1.47 0.92 -12.85
CA ASP A 98 -2.21 2.18 -13.00
C ASP A 98 -3.31 2.37 -11.95
N ILE A 99 -4.05 1.29 -11.64
CA ILE A 99 -5.13 1.35 -10.67
C ILE A 99 -4.60 1.32 -9.25
N VAL A 100 -3.51 0.58 -9.03
CA VAL A 100 -2.81 0.53 -7.75
C VAL A 100 -2.27 1.91 -7.38
N VAL A 101 -1.67 2.62 -8.34
CA VAL A 101 -1.19 4.00 -8.14
C VAL A 101 -2.35 4.93 -7.78
N LYS A 102 -3.45 4.90 -8.54
CA LYS A 102 -4.65 5.72 -8.25
C LYS A 102 -5.27 5.39 -6.90
N LEU A 103 -5.23 4.12 -6.50
CA LEU A 103 -5.75 3.66 -5.21
C LEU A 103 -4.86 4.14 -4.05
N LYS A 104 -3.54 4.04 -4.18
CA LYS A 104 -2.55 4.55 -3.21
C LYS A 104 -2.66 6.08 -3.06
N ASP A 105 -2.79 6.81 -4.16
CA ASP A 105 -2.94 8.28 -4.17
C ASP A 105 -4.23 8.74 -3.48
N LYS A 106 -5.35 8.05 -3.73
CA LYS A 106 -6.61 8.32 -3.03
C LYS A 106 -6.55 8.00 -1.55
N LEU A 107 -5.89 6.91 -1.18
CA LEU A 107 -5.66 6.59 0.23
C LEU A 107 -4.88 7.71 0.90
N GLN A 108 -3.78 8.16 0.28
CA GLN A 108 -2.97 9.27 0.79
C GLN A 108 -3.79 10.55 0.93
N THR A 109 -4.61 10.88 -0.06
CA THR A 109 -5.51 12.05 -0.03
C THR A 109 -6.52 11.96 1.12
N LEU A 110 -7.12 10.78 1.34
CA LEU A 110 -8.06 10.57 2.45
C LEU A 110 -7.36 10.63 3.81
N MET A 111 -6.16 10.09 3.93
CA MET A 111 -5.35 10.20 5.15
C MET A 111 -4.97 11.67 5.45
N MET A 112 -4.73 12.48 4.41
CA MET A 112 -4.50 13.92 4.55
C MET A 112 -5.77 14.67 4.98
N GLN A 113 -6.93 14.33 4.43
CA GLN A 113 -8.21 14.96 4.76
C GLN A 113 -8.72 14.58 6.16
N GLN A 114 -8.38 13.39 6.68
CA GLN A 114 -8.82 12.90 7.99
C GLN A 114 -8.03 13.48 9.18
N GLY A 115 -7.17 14.49 8.98
CA GLY A 115 -6.39 15.12 10.06
C GLY A 115 -5.25 14.25 10.63
N ARG A 116 -5.07 13.03 10.11
CA ARG A 116 -3.93 12.14 10.42
C ARG A 116 -2.64 12.53 9.68
N GLY A 117 -2.68 13.48 8.76
CA GLY A 117 -1.55 13.90 7.91
C GLY A 117 -0.46 14.77 8.56
N GLY A 118 -0.22 14.65 9.87
CA GLY A 118 0.91 15.30 10.53
C GLY A 118 2.26 14.78 10.00
N ALA A 119 3.32 15.60 10.05
CA ALA A 119 4.64 15.27 9.51
C ALA A 119 5.19 13.90 9.99
N VAL A 120 4.83 13.48 11.20
CA VAL A 120 5.18 12.19 11.80
C VAL A 120 4.48 10.99 11.15
N GLU A 121 3.19 11.08 10.82
CA GLU A 121 2.47 9.99 10.14
C GLU A 121 2.92 9.87 8.68
N ARG A 122 3.34 10.98 8.05
CA ARG A 122 4.00 10.97 6.73
C ARG A 122 5.29 10.18 6.75
N LEU A 123 6.11 10.35 7.80
CA LEU A 123 7.35 9.58 7.99
C LEU A 123 7.07 8.11 8.30
N VAL A 124 6.04 7.81 9.09
CA VAL A 124 5.62 6.43 9.39
C VAL A 124 5.14 5.71 8.12
N TRP A 125 4.37 6.38 7.27
CA TRP A 125 3.90 5.80 6.01
C TRP A 125 5.04 5.54 5.02
N ILE A 126 5.97 6.50 4.87
CA ILE A 126 7.20 6.30 4.07
C ILE A 126 8.03 5.14 4.61
N ALA A 127 8.21 5.04 5.93
CA ALA A 127 8.93 3.93 6.55
C ALA A 127 8.22 2.58 6.35
N ARG A 128 6.88 2.57 6.31
CA ARG A 128 6.04 1.38 6.12
C ARG A 128 6.09 0.84 4.70
N ILE A 129 6.17 1.72 3.69
CA ILE A 129 6.34 1.32 2.28
C ILE A 129 7.77 0.87 1.99
N GLY A 130 8.77 1.49 2.62
CA GLY A 130 10.18 1.17 2.36
C GLY A 130 10.73 -0.09 3.03
N SER A 131 10.08 -0.63 4.07
CA SER A 131 10.74 -1.61 4.96
C SER A 131 10.04 -2.96 5.13
N GLY A 132 8.80 -3.15 4.69
CA GLY A 132 8.07 -4.41 4.96
C GLY A 132 7.85 -4.73 6.45
N VAL A 133 8.20 -3.82 7.37
CA VAL A 133 8.11 -4.03 8.82
C VAL A 133 6.73 -3.59 9.32
N ARG A 134 5.98 -4.58 9.84
CA ARG A 134 4.67 -4.41 10.46
C ARG A 134 4.80 -3.75 11.84
N ILE A 135 4.84 -2.42 11.89
CA ILE A 135 4.75 -1.69 13.17
C ILE A 135 3.29 -1.73 13.63
N ARG A 136 3.03 -2.44 14.74
CA ARG A 136 1.73 -2.46 15.44
C ARG A 136 1.40 -1.05 15.90
N SER A 137 0.22 -0.58 15.53
CA SER A 137 -0.41 0.65 16.04
C SER A 137 -0.69 0.47 17.54
N GLY A 138 0.29 0.82 18.37
CA GLY A 138 0.22 0.70 19.82
C GLY A 138 1.56 0.89 20.52
N LEU A 139 2.46 1.70 19.96
CA LEU A 139 3.77 1.93 20.56
C LEU A 139 3.72 3.19 21.47
N PRO A 140 4.05 3.07 22.77
CA PRO A 140 4.03 4.21 23.70
C PRO A 140 5.04 5.28 23.24
N SER A 141 4.68 6.55 23.40
CA SER A 141 5.43 7.72 22.86
C SER A 141 6.94 7.73 23.16
N LYS A 142 7.38 7.03 24.21
CA LYS A 142 8.78 6.90 24.61
C LYS A 142 9.64 6.16 23.58
N THR A 143 9.15 5.11 22.93
CA THR A 143 9.92 4.39 21.90
C THR A 143 9.99 5.17 20.59
N MET A 144 8.97 5.98 20.29
CA MET A 144 8.99 6.84 19.10
C MET A 144 9.97 8.01 19.26
N LEU A 145 10.05 8.58 20.46
CA LEU A 145 11.07 9.58 20.78
C LEU A 145 12.49 8.98 20.71
N GLN A 146 12.69 7.75 21.20
CA GLN A 146 13.98 7.07 21.07
C GLN A 146 14.38 6.80 19.61
N PHE A 147 13.44 6.39 18.75
CA PHE A 147 13.71 6.21 17.33
C PHE A 147 14.06 7.53 16.63
N LEU A 148 13.33 8.61 16.92
CA LEU A 148 13.63 9.94 16.38
C LEU A 148 14.97 10.48 16.86
N ILE A 149 15.29 10.30 18.13
CA ILE A 149 16.60 10.65 18.70
C ILE A 149 17.69 9.85 17.99
N PHE A 150 17.53 8.53 17.85
CA PHE A 150 18.52 7.68 17.18
C PHE A 150 18.74 8.11 15.72
N PHE A 151 17.67 8.42 14.99
CA PHE A 151 17.75 8.88 13.61
C PHE A 151 18.39 10.26 13.48
N PHE A 152 18.08 11.17 14.40
CA PHE A 152 18.70 12.50 14.45
C PHE A 152 20.20 12.40 14.73
N PHE A 153 20.62 11.60 15.72
CA PHE A 153 22.04 11.36 16.01
C PHE A 153 22.75 10.66 14.87
N PHE A 154 22.11 9.67 14.24
CA PHE A 154 22.68 8.98 13.07
C PHE A 154 22.87 9.94 11.90
N TYR A 155 21.89 10.79 11.62
CA TYR A 155 21.95 11.77 10.52
C TYR A 155 23.00 12.86 10.76
N VAL A 156 23.08 13.41 11.97
CA VAL A 156 24.13 14.39 12.34
C VAL A 156 25.52 13.75 12.28
N PHE A 157 25.67 12.54 12.81
CA PHE A 157 26.94 11.80 12.74
C PHE A 157 27.35 11.51 11.29
N PHE A 158 26.40 11.08 10.45
CA PHE A 158 26.63 10.81 9.04
C PHE A 158 27.04 12.07 8.28
N LEU A 159 26.38 13.20 8.49
CA LEU A 159 26.76 14.49 7.88
C LEU A 159 28.16 14.96 8.31
N GLN A 160 28.52 14.79 9.59
CA GLN A 160 29.84 15.15 10.10
C GLN A 160 30.95 14.27 9.48
N PHE A 161 30.68 12.97 9.35
CA PHE A 161 31.59 12.01 8.75
C PHE A 161 31.76 12.25 7.25
N PHE A 162 30.66 12.51 6.53
CA PHE A 162 30.70 12.82 5.10
C PHE A 162 31.44 14.14 4.82
N SER A 163 31.26 15.15 5.66
CA SER A 163 31.98 16.43 5.52
C SER A 163 33.49 16.24 5.71
N SER A 164 33.90 15.37 6.62
CA SER A 164 35.33 15.05 6.85
C SER A 164 35.94 14.23 5.71
N TRP A 165 35.17 13.32 5.11
CA TRP A 165 35.60 12.52 3.97
C TRP A 165 35.75 13.36 2.69
N LEU A 166 34.83 14.31 2.47
CA LEU A 166 34.84 15.17 1.29
C LEU A 166 35.98 16.19 1.32
N PHE A 167 36.46 16.57 2.51
CA PHE A 167 37.58 17.48 2.69
C PHE A 167 38.94 16.79 2.48
N LEU A 168 39.08 15.51 2.84
CA LEU A 168 40.31 14.74 2.60
C LEU A 168 40.54 14.35 1.12
N GLY A 169 39.49 14.41 0.29
CA GLY A 169 39.56 14.04 -1.13
C GLY A 169 40.07 15.12 -2.09
N GLN A 170 40.32 16.35 -1.61
CA GLN A 170 40.75 17.49 -2.44
C GLN A 170 42.26 17.78 -2.38
N GLU A 171 43.03 17.05 -1.57
CA GLU A 171 44.45 17.37 -1.30
C GLU A 171 45.45 16.44 -2.03
N ILE A 172 45.09 15.92 -3.21
CA ILE A 172 46.02 15.22 -4.11
C ILE A 172 46.02 15.94 -5.46
N ALA A 173 46.96 16.89 -5.58
CA ALA A 173 47.27 17.73 -6.74
C ALA A 173 47.84 16.91 -7.94
N PRO A 174 48.15 17.54 -9.09
CA PRO A 174 49.39 18.31 -9.17
C PRO A 174 49.28 19.64 -9.91
N SER A 175 49.95 20.65 -9.35
CA SER A 175 50.38 21.87 -10.02
C SER A 175 51.22 21.53 -11.25
N ARG A 176 50.70 21.86 -12.44
CA ARG A 176 51.44 21.76 -13.69
C ARG A 176 52.12 23.10 -13.96
N THR A 177 53.41 23.17 -13.65
CA THR A 177 54.31 24.21 -14.15
C THR A 177 54.74 23.86 -15.57
N SER A 178 54.33 24.68 -16.55
CA SER A 178 55.17 25.17 -17.66
C SER A 178 54.43 26.27 -18.41
#